data_AF-A0A1T4Q1T5-F1
#
_entry.id   AF-A0A1T4Q1T5-F1
#
_cell.length_a   1.000
_cell.length_b   1.000
_cell.length_c   1.000
_cell.angle_alpha   90.00
_cell.angle_beta   90.00
_cell.angle_gamma   90.00
#
_symmetry.space_group_name_H-M   'P 1'
#
loop_
_entity.id
_entity.type
_entity.pdbx_description
1 polymer ?
#
loop_
_entity_poly.entity_id
_entity_poly.type
_entity_poly.pdbx_seq_one_letter_code
_entity_poly.pdbx_strand_id
1 'polypeptide(L)'
;MLATLRPMNFSHDELIHELTRTEATMDTAARRAGEGADPELERQLDAHARALRVMLGADGADVVADAVDAAKRVLHSAEPAAPLLMLQMARDNLSSIVRRSQRLGQAA
;
A
#
# COMPACT_ATOMS: atom_id res chain seq x y z
N MET A 1 -26.22 6.47 -18.94
CA MET A 1 -25.98 5.05 -18.59
C MET A 1 -25.18 5.02 -17.29
N LEU A 2 -25.87 4.82 -16.16
CA LEU A 2 -25.21 4.62 -14.87
C LEU A 2 -24.73 3.16 -14.85
N ALA A 3 -23.44 2.95 -15.10
CA ALA A 3 -22.83 1.65 -14.83
C ALA A 3 -22.95 1.43 -13.33
N THR A 4 -23.85 0.53 -12.93
CA THR A 4 -23.93 -0.02 -11.59
C THR A 4 -22.59 -0.67 -11.33
N LEU A 5 -21.67 0.05 -10.67
CA LEU A 5 -20.46 -0.53 -10.11
C LEU A 5 -20.96 -1.60 -9.15
N ARG A 6 -20.90 -2.85 -9.60
CA ARG A 6 -21.15 -4.02 -8.78
C ARG A 6 -20.34 -3.80 -7.50
N PRO A 7 -20.92 -3.90 -6.28
CA PRO A 7 -20.10 -3.91 -5.09
C PRO A 7 -19.13 -5.08 -5.24
N MET A 8 -17.86 -4.77 -5.49
CA MET A 8 -16.79 -5.75 -5.47
C MET A 8 -16.64 -6.12 -4.00
N ASN A 9 -17.38 -7.14 -3.60
CA ASN A 9 -17.32 -7.66 -2.25
C ASN A 9 -16.04 -8.50 -2.18
N PHE A 10 -14.93 -7.88 -1.80
CA PHE A 10 -13.69 -8.60 -1.54
C PHE A 10 -13.78 -9.29 -0.19
N SER A 11 -13.29 -10.52 -0.13
CA SER A 11 -13.14 -11.22 1.12
C SER A 11 -12.06 -10.57 1.99
N HIS A 12 -12.17 -10.80 3.28
CA HIS A 12 -11.20 -10.33 4.24
C HIS A 12 -9.78 -10.90 3.97
N ASP A 13 -9.71 -12.15 3.56
CA ASP A 13 -8.45 -12.84 3.24
C ASP A 13 -7.77 -12.24 2.02
N GLU A 14 -8.53 -11.80 1.00
CA GLU A 14 -7.98 -11.12 -0.18
C GLU A 14 -7.33 -9.79 0.18
N LEU A 15 -7.93 -9.00 1.09
CA LEU A 15 -7.34 -7.75 1.56
C LEU A 15 -6.01 -8.00 2.30
N ILE A 16 -5.95 -9.01 3.16
CA ILE A 16 -4.74 -9.36 3.90
C ILE A 16 -3.66 -9.92 3.00
N HIS A 17 -4.05 -10.71 2.00
CA HIS A 17 -3.13 -11.21 1.00
C HIS A 17 -2.51 -10.07 0.19
N GLU A 18 -3.31 -9.09 -0.24
CA GLU A 18 -2.81 -7.94 -0.98
C GLU A 18 -1.93 -7.03 -0.11
N LEU A 19 -2.27 -6.81 1.17
CA LEU A 19 -1.40 -6.10 2.11
C LEU A 19 -0.04 -6.81 2.25
N THR A 20 -0.05 -8.13 2.45
CA THR A 20 1.17 -8.93 2.62
C THR A 20 2.08 -8.82 1.39
N ARG A 21 1.51 -8.91 0.18
CA ARG A 21 2.26 -8.71 -1.05
C ARG A 21 2.82 -7.30 -1.16
N THR A 22 2.04 -6.29 -0.79
CA THR A 22 2.46 -4.89 -0.79
C THR A 22 3.64 -4.67 0.17
N GLU A 23 3.56 -5.21 1.39
CA GLU A 23 4.63 -5.14 2.39
C GLU A 23 5.91 -5.82 1.89
N ALA A 24 5.83 -6.97 1.23
CA ALA A 24 6.99 -7.65 0.65
C ALA A 24 7.68 -6.83 -0.47
N THR A 25 6.89 -6.13 -1.28
CA THR A 25 7.40 -5.20 -2.30
C THR A 25 8.05 -3.98 -1.65
N MET A 26 7.47 -3.43 -0.58
CA MET A 26 8.07 -2.35 0.20
C MET A 26 9.38 -2.77 0.89
N ASP A 27 9.47 -3.99 1.40
CA ASP A 27 10.72 -4.53 1.96
C ASP A 27 11.81 -4.61 0.89
N THR A 28 11.43 -4.91 -0.35
CA THR A 28 12.37 -4.89 -1.48
C THR A 28 12.84 -3.47 -1.79
N ALA A 29 11.94 -2.47 -1.75
CA ALA A 29 12.30 -1.07 -1.90
C ALA A 29 13.23 -0.58 -0.78
N ALA A 30 12.97 -0.99 0.47
CA ALA A 30 13.81 -0.67 1.61
C ALA A 30 15.21 -1.30 1.50
N ARG A 31 15.32 -2.52 0.98
CA ARG A 31 16.62 -3.17 0.74
C ARG A 31 17.45 -2.48 -0.35
N ARG A 32 16.78 -1.90 -1.35
CA ARG A 32 17.41 -1.17 -2.47
C ARG A 32 17.48 0.35 -2.25
N ALA A 33 17.37 0.79 -1.00
CA ALA A 33 17.30 2.19 -0.66
C ALA A 33 18.54 2.96 -1.15
N GLY A 34 18.33 4.03 -1.91
CA GLY A 34 19.40 4.85 -2.50
C GLY A 34 20.15 4.22 -3.68
N GLU A 35 19.74 3.04 -4.17
CA GLU A 35 20.31 2.44 -5.39
C GLU A 35 19.83 3.13 -6.69
N GLY A 36 18.83 4.02 -6.58
CA GLY A 36 18.26 4.75 -7.69
C GLY A 36 16.93 4.17 -8.19
N ALA A 37 16.47 4.70 -9.33
CA ALA A 37 15.17 4.35 -9.91
C ALA A 37 15.10 2.87 -10.31
N ASP A 38 14.05 2.19 -9.86
CA ASP A 38 13.70 0.83 -10.30
C ASP A 38 12.28 0.85 -10.90
N PRO A 39 12.15 1.03 -12.23
CA PRO A 39 10.85 1.18 -12.88
C PRO A 39 9.92 -0.03 -12.72
N GLU A 40 10.48 -1.23 -12.55
CA GLU A 40 9.66 -2.43 -12.36
C GLU A 40 9.09 -2.48 -10.95
N LEU A 41 9.91 -2.17 -9.95
CA LEU A 41 9.47 -2.09 -8.56
C LEU A 41 8.43 -0.99 -8.36
N GLU A 42 8.61 0.17 -9.00
CA GLU A 42 7.62 1.25 -8.99
C GLU A 42 6.28 0.83 -9.62
N ARG A 43 6.31 0.13 -10.76
CA ARG A 43 5.10 -0.40 -11.40
C ARG A 43 4.37 -1.40 -10.51
N GLN A 44 5.11 -2.25 -9.79
CA GLN A 44 4.54 -3.20 -8.83
C GLN A 44 3.87 -2.46 -7.67
N LEU A 45 4.54 -1.48 -7.07
CA LEU A 45 3.97 -0.62 -6.03
C LEU A 45 2.69 0.08 -6.49
N ASP A 46 2.65 0.60 -7.73
CA ASP A 46 1.45 1.22 -8.30
C ASP A 46 0.31 0.22 -8.53
N ALA A 47 0.62 -1.02 -8.91
CA ALA A 47 -0.38 -2.08 -9.06
C ALA A 47 -1.01 -2.42 -7.69
N HIS A 48 -0.18 -2.57 -6.66
CA HIS A 48 -0.63 -2.77 -5.29
C HIS A 48 -1.49 -1.61 -4.79
N ALA A 49 -1.08 -0.36 -5.04
CA ALA A 49 -1.85 0.81 -4.66
C ALA A 49 -3.26 0.80 -5.27
N ARG A 50 -3.37 0.49 -6.56
CA ARG A 50 -4.67 0.40 -7.24
C ARG A 50 -5.56 -0.67 -6.61
N ALA A 51 -5.01 -1.86 -6.33
CA ALA A 51 -5.76 -2.94 -5.70
C ALA A 51 -6.26 -2.56 -4.30
N LEU A 52 -5.37 -2.09 -3.42
CA LEU A 52 -5.71 -1.72 -2.04
C LEU A 52 -6.69 -0.53 -1.97
N ARG A 53 -6.57 0.47 -2.85
CA ARG A 53 -7.53 1.58 -2.92
C ARG A 53 -8.94 1.11 -3.24
N VAL A 54 -9.06 0.15 -4.16
CA VAL A 54 -10.36 -0.43 -4.53
C VAL A 54 -10.94 -1.23 -3.37
N MET A 55 -10.12 -2.00 -2.64
CA MET A 55 -10.55 -2.82 -1.51
C MET A 55 -10.91 -2.00 -0.25
N LEU A 56 -10.15 -0.94 0.05
CA LEU A 56 -10.35 -0.11 1.25
C LEU A 56 -11.33 1.05 1.03
N GLY A 57 -11.66 1.37 -0.22
CA GLY A 57 -12.51 2.50 -0.56
C GLY A 57 -11.88 3.85 -0.23
N ALA A 58 -12.72 4.88 -0.15
CA ALA A 58 -12.28 6.26 0.04
C ALA A 58 -11.45 6.45 1.32
N ASP A 59 -11.84 5.79 2.42
CA ASP A 59 -11.22 5.96 3.73
C ASP A 59 -9.76 5.47 3.80
N GLY A 60 -9.37 4.54 2.92
CA GLY A 60 -8.01 4.01 2.86
C GLY A 60 -7.16 4.55 1.72
N ALA A 61 -7.73 5.36 0.82
CA ALA A 61 -7.07 5.68 -0.43
C ALA A 61 -5.82 6.56 -0.27
N ASP A 62 -5.89 7.54 0.64
CA ASP A 62 -4.79 8.44 0.97
C ASP A 62 -3.67 7.70 1.69
N VAL A 63 -4.01 6.84 2.66
CA VAL A 63 -3.01 6.04 3.41
C VAL A 63 -2.25 5.09 2.49
N VAL A 64 -2.93 4.49 1.50
CA VAL A 64 -2.28 3.68 0.47
C VAL A 64 -1.36 4.53 -0.41
N ALA A 65 -1.77 5.74 -0.76
CA ALA A 65 -0.94 6.68 -1.52
C ALA A 65 0.35 7.02 -0.78
N ASP A 66 0.22 7.42 0.48
CA ASP A 66 1.34 7.80 1.34
C ASP A 66 2.35 6.68 1.48
N ALA A 67 1.89 5.44 1.69
CA ALA A 67 2.77 4.28 1.83
C ALA A 67 3.55 3.98 0.54
N VAL A 68 2.91 4.04 -0.63
CA VAL A 68 3.57 3.80 -1.90
C VAL A 68 4.51 4.95 -2.28
N ASP A 69 4.11 6.20 -2.05
CA ASP A 69 4.98 7.35 -2.31
C ASP A 69 6.21 7.35 -1.41
N ALA A 70 6.05 6.97 -0.13
CA ALA A 70 7.18 6.77 0.77
C ALA A 70 8.13 5.67 0.27
N ALA A 71 7.59 4.54 -0.21
CA ALA A 71 8.39 3.44 -0.74
C ALA A 71 9.18 3.85 -1.99
N LYS A 72 8.56 4.61 -2.90
CA LYS A 72 9.24 5.16 -4.07
C LYS A 72 10.33 6.16 -3.68
N ARG A 73 10.04 7.05 -2.71
CA ARG A 73 11.01 8.04 -2.23
C ARG A 73 12.29 7.41 -1.66
N VAL A 74 12.18 6.24 -1.05
CA VAL A 74 13.32 5.47 -0.53
C VAL A 74 14.29 5.07 -1.64
N LEU A 75 13.80 4.73 -2.84
CA LEU A 75 14.62 4.36 -3.99
C LEU A 75 15.44 5.54 -4.53
N HIS A 76 14.84 6.72 -4.56
CA HIS A 76 15.42 7.93 -5.18
C HIS A 76 16.30 8.76 -4.25
N SER A 77 16.30 8.51 -2.94
CA SER A 77 17.00 9.36 -1.99
C SER A 77 18.49 9.01 -1.91
N ALA A 78 19.35 10.02 -2.12
CA ALA A 78 20.78 9.89 -1.90
C ALA A 78 21.12 9.63 -0.41
N GLU A 79 20.27 10.09 0.51
CA GLU A 79 20.35 9.81 1.95
C GLU A 79 19.05 9.09 2.38
N PRO A 80 19.05 7.75 2.45
CA PRO A 80 17.81 6.99 2.63
C PRO A 80 17.31 6.92 4.07
N ALA A 81 18.08 7.35 5.07
CA ALA A 81 17.73 7.18 6.49
C ALA A 81 16.37 7.82 6.86
N ALA A 82 16.13 9.08 6.48
CA ALA A 82 14.87 9.75 6.76
C ALA A 82 13.70 9.16 5.95
N PRO A 83 13.81 8.93 4.63
CA PRO A 83 12.78 8.21 3.86
C PRO A 83 12.43 6.82 4.39
N LEU A 84 13.40 6.07 4.89
CA LEU A 84 13.17 4.74 5.48
C LEU A 84 12.31 4.83 6.75
N LEU A 85 12.56 5.82 7.61
CA LEU A 85 11.71 6.08 8.78
C LEU A 85 10.28 6.46 8.37
N MET A 86 10.14 7.32 7.36
CA MET A 86 8.83 7.69 6.83
C MET A 86 8.09 6.50 6.22
N LEU A 87 8.78 5.62 5.50
CA LEU A 87 8.22 4.38 4.97
C LEU A 87 7.72 3.49 6.10
N GLN A 88 8.48 3.33 7.18
CA GLN A 88 8.05 2.54 8.32
C GLN A 88 6.76 3.09 8.95
N MET A 89 6.69 4.40 9.16
CA MET A 89 5.48 5.05 9.70
C MET A 89 4.26 4.87 8.78
N ALA A 90 4.46 5.00 7.46
CA ALA A 90 3.39 4.84 6.50
C ALA A 90 2.89 3.39 6.42
N ARG A 91 3.79 2.40 6.56
CA ARG A 91 3.44 0.98 6.69
C ARG A 91 2.58 0.73 7.91
N ASP A 92 2.99 1.24 9.07
CA ASP A 92 2.24 1.04 10.33
C ASP A 92 0.82 1.63 10.23
N ASN A 93 0.68 2.80 9.58
CA ASN A 93 -0.62 3.41 9.32
C ASN A 93 -1.48 2.55 8.38
N LEU A 94 -0.92 2.06 7.27
CA LEU A 94 -1.63 1.20 6.33
C LEU A 94 -2.12 -0.09 7.01
N SER A 95 -1.25 -0.77 7.75
CA SER A 95 -1.59 -2.01 8.45
C SER A 95 -2.64 -1.75 9.55
N SER A 96 -2.62 -0.57 10.20
CA SER A 96 -3.66 -0.16 11.16
C SER A 96 -5.04 0.03 10.50
N ILE A 97 -5.09 0.67 9.32
CA ILE A 97 -6.34 0.84 8.56
C ILE A 97 -6.90 -0.50 8.10
N VAL A 98 -6.04 -1.38 7.58
CA VAL A 98 -6.44 -2.75 7.19
C VAL A 98 -6.98 -3.51 8.40
N ARG A 99 -6.34 -3.43 9.57
CA ARG A 99 -6.86 -4.03 10.82
C ARG A 99 -8.22 -3.46 11.24
N ARG A 100 -8.42 -2.16 11.05
CA ARG A 100 -9.69 -1.51 11.34
C ARG A 100 -10.79 -1.97 10.39
N SER A 101 -10.51 -2.14 9.10
CA SER A 101 -11.51 -2.61 8.14
C SER A 101 -11.92 -4.07 8.42
N GLN A 102 -11.01 -4.94 8.90
CA GLN A 102 -11.40 -6.31 9.32
C GLN A 102 -12.46 -6.25 10.44
N ARG A 103 -12.25 -5.41 11.46
CA ARG A 103 -13.17 -5.30 12.60
C ARG A 103 -14.55 -4.81 12.17
N LEU A 104 -14.61 -3.90 11.20
CA LEU A 104 -15.88 -3.38 10.68
C LEU A 104 -16.58 -4.40 9.77
N GLY A 105 -15.83 -5.16 8.97
CA GLY A 105 -16.37 -6.22 8.12
C GLY A 105 -16.82 -7.48 8.85
N GLN A 106 -16.29 -7.76 10.05
CA GLN A 106 -16.73 -8.86 10.91
C GLN A 106 -18.00 -8.54 11.72
N ALA A 107 -18.36 -7.26 11.86
CA ALA A 107 -19.50 -6.80 12.65
C ALA A 107 -20.77 -6.55 11.80
N ALA A 108 -20.69 -6.76 10.48
CA ALA A 108 -21.76 -6.58 9.50
C ALA A 108 -22.27 -7.95 9.00
#